data_AF-A0A1Y2XBD1-F1
#
_entry.id   AF-A0A1Y2XBD1-F1
#
_cell.length_a   1.000
_cell.length_b   1.000
_cell.length_c   1.000
_cell.angle_alpha   90.00
_cell.angle_beta   90.00
_cell.angle_gamma   90.00
#
_symmetry.space_group_name_H-M   'P 1'
#
loop_
_entity.id
_entity.type
_entity.pdbx_description
1 polymer ?
#
loop_
_entity_poly.entity_id
_entity_poly.type
_entity_poly.pdbx_seq_one_letter_code
_entity_poly.pdbx_strand_id
1 'polypeptide(L)'
;MPPPNPQLRQQVISIYKELLNRGRDYPKGYNYFREQVHKAFKAKADLRDDEEIHRAIKHAEYVKKELEALYFLKRYRTLRKRYDGL
;
A
#
# COMPACT_ATOMS: atom_id res chain seq x y z
N MET A 1 28.77 -0.48 8.46
CA MET A 1 27.42 0.02 8.14
C MET A 1 26.69 0.30 9.44
N PRO A 2 26.02 1.45 9.59
CA PRO A 2 25.23 1.72 10.79
C PRO A 2 24.07 0.71 10.92
N PRO A 3 23.66 0.37 12.15
CA PRO A 3 22.52 -0.50 12.37
C PRO A 3 21.22 0.17 11.85
N PRO A 4 20.20 -0.61 11.43
CA PRO A 4 18.93 -0.04 10.97
C PRO A 4 18.26 0.79 12.07
N ASN A 5 17.78 1.98 11.70
CA ASN A 5 17.04 2.85 12.61
C ASN A 5 15.75 2.15 13.11
N PRO A 6 15.59 1.94 14.44
CA PRO A 6 14.50 1.14 14.98
C PRO A 6 13.13 1.82 14.81
N GLN A 7 13.05 3.15 14.86
CA GLN A 7 11.80 3.89 14.64
C GLN A 7 11.33 3.74 13.19
N LEU A 8 12.24 3.91 12.23
CA LEU A 8 11.92 3.72 10.81
C LEU A 8 11.50 2.28 10.51
N ARG A 9 12.17 1.30 11.11
CA ARG A 9 11.79 -0.11 10.99
C ARG A 9 10.35 -0.35 11.47
N GLN A 10 9.97 0.21 12.61
CA GLN A 10 8.61 0.09 13.13
C GLN A 10 7.57 0.72 12.19
N GLN A 11 7.88 1.90 11.63
CA GLN A 11 7.01 2.58 10.68
C GLN A 11 6.81 1.78 9.39
N VAL A 12 7.88 1.22 8.82
CA VAL A 12 7.82 0.35 7.63
C VAL A 12 6.93 -0.87 7.89
N ILE A 13 7.06 -1.51 9.05
CA ILE A 13 6.24 -2.68 9.43
C ILE A 13 4.76 -2.29 9.55
N SER A 14 4.46 -1.12 10.13
CA SER A 14 3.08 -0.63 10.24
C SER A 14 2.45 -0.46 8.86
N ILE A 15 3.13 0.25 7.96
CA ILE A 15 2.63 0.53 6.61
C ILE A 15 2.44 -0.76 5.80
N TYR A 16 3.38 -1.71 5.93
CA TYR A 16 3.24 -3.03 5.29
C TYR A 16 1.94 -3.73 5.71
N LYS A 17 1.66 -3.78 7.02
CA LYS A 17 0.44 -4.39 7.56
C LYS A 17 -0.82 -3.62 7.13
N GLU A 18 -0.78 -2.29 7.14
CA GLU A 18 -1.89 -1.45 6.68
C GLU A 18 -2.22 -1.69 5.21
N LEU A 19 -1.22 -1.72 4.33
CA LEU A 19 -1.41 -1.99 2.91
C LEU A 19 -2.06 -3.36 2.69
N LEU A 20 -1.56 -4.41 3.35
CA LEU A 20 -2.17 -5.74 3.26
C LEU A 20 -3.62 -5.77 3.73
N ASN A 21 -3.95 -5.07 4.82
CA ASN A 21 -5.32 -5.02 5.31
C ASN A 21 -6.25 -4.28 4.34
N ARG A 22 -5.80 -3.17 3.74
CA ARG A 22 -6.58 -2.39 2.77
C ARG A 22 -6.72 -3.06 1.41
N GLY A 23 -5.74 -3.85 1.00
CA GLY A 23 -5.72 -4.55 -0.28
C GLY A 23 -6.54 -5.84 -0.34
N ARG A 24 -7.32 -6.18 0.70
CA ARG A 24 -8.16 -7.40 0.71
C ARG A 24 -9.18 -7.43 -0.42
N ASP A 25 -9.74 -6.26 -0.77
CA ASP A 25 -10.73 -6.10 -1.84
C ASP A 25 -10.14 -5.67 -3.19
N TYR A 26 -8.82 -5.85 -3.36
CA TYR A 26 -8.14 -5.44 -4.58
C TYR A 26 -8.75 -6.14 -5.82
N PRO A 27 -8.98 -5.44 -6.96
CA PRO A 27 -9.71 -6.01 -8.09
C PRO A 27 -9.14 -7.30 -8.68
N LYS A 28 -7.82 -7.50 -8.61
CA LYS A 28 -7.14 -8.73 -9.08
C LYS A 28 -7.06 -9.83 -8.01
N GLY A 29 -7.69 -9.63 -6.85
CA GLY A 29 -7.67 -10.55 -5.72
C GLY A 29 -6.56 -10.26 -4.71
N TYR A 30 -6.79 -10.69 -3.46
CA TYR A 30 -5.89 -10.44 -2.34
C TYR A 30 -4.52 -11.12 -2.48
N ASN A 31 -4.46 -12.36 -2.97
CA ASN A 31 -3.20 -13.09 -3.12
C ASN A 31 -2.25 -12.37 -4.09
N TYR A 32 -2.77 -11.94 -5.24
CA TYR A 32 -2.02 -11.12 -6.20
C TYR A 32 -1.49 -9.85 -5.54
N PHE A 33 -2.36 -9.11 -4.84
CA PHE A 33 -1.97 -7.87 -4.19
C PHE A 33 -0.89 -8.09 -3.11
N ARG A 34 -1.06 -9.11 -2.27
CA ARG A 34 -0.11 -9.50 -1.22
C ARG A 34 1.26 -9.82 -1.81
N GLU A 35 1.32 -10.57 -2.90
CA GLU A 35 2.58 -10.89 -3.59
C GLU A 35 3.27 -9.63 -4.13
N GLN A 36 2.53 -8.71 -4.76
CA GLN A 36 3.10 -7.46 -5.27
C GLN A 36 3.65 -6.57 -4.15
N VAL A 37 2.90 -6.40 -3.05
CA VAL A 37 3.36 -5.65 -1.88
C VAL A 37 4.60 -6.31 -1.28
N HIS A 38 4.58 -7.63 -1.08
CA HIS A 38 5.74 -8.34 -0.54
C HIS A 38 6.98 -8.17 -1.41
N LYS A 39 6.84 -8.32 -2.73
CA LYS A 39 7.93 -8.12 -3.70
C LYS A 39 8.50 -6.69 -3.63
N ALA A 40 7.64 -5.68 -3.58
CA ALA A 40 8.06 -4.28 -3.51
C ALA A 40 8.84 -3.94 -2.23
N PHE A 41 8.41 -4.47 -1.07
CA PHE A 41 9.11 -4.27 0.20
C PHE A 41 10.41 -5.09 0.25
N LYS A 42 10.39 -6.33 -0.24
CA LYS A 42 11.59 -7.19 -0.30
C LYS A 42 12.70 -6.58 -1.16
N ALA A 43 12.34 -5.97 -2.30
CA ALA A 43 13.30 -5.29 -3.18
C ALA A 43 14.04 -4.11 -2.51
N LYS A 44 13.53 -3.60 -1.38
CA LYS A 44 14.12 -2.48 -0.62
C LYS A 44 14.62 -2.89 0.77
N ALA A 45 14.70 -4.19 1.07
CA ALA A 45 15.06 -4.68 2.41
C ALA A 45 16.50 -4.32 2.83
N ASP A 46 17.38 -4.09 1.86
CA ASP A 46 18.79 -3.76 2.09
C ASP A 46 19.06 -2.25 2.20
N LEU A 47 18.04 -1.40 2.10
CA LEU A 47 18.20 0.04 2.34
C LEU A 47 18.68 0.29 3.77
N ARG A 48 19.72 1.12 3.90
CA ARG A 48 20.31 1.53 5.19
C ARG A 48 20.40 3.04 5.35
N ASP A 49 20.14 3.80 4.29
CA ASP A 49 20.09 5.25 4.31
C ASP A 49 18.70 5.72 4.78
N ASP A 50 18.67 6.52 5.85
CA ASP A 50 17.42 6.95 6.49
C ASP A 50 16.59 7.85 5.54
N GLU A 51 17.23 8.67 4.70
CA GLU A 51 16.54 9.53 3.72
C GLU A 51 15.90 8.72 2.59
N GLU A 52 16.55 7.66 2.12
CA GLU A 52 15.97 6.72 1.17
C GLU A 52 14.80 5.93 1.78
N ILE A 53 14.92 5.53 3.05
CA ILE A 53 13.83 4.86 3.78
C ILE A 53 12.63 5.81 3.93
N HIS A 54 12.85 7.08 4.30
CA HIS A 54 11.79 8.09 4.36
C HIS A 54 11.10 8.29 3.02
N ARG A 55 11.86 8.34 1.91
CA ARG A 55 11.29 8.42 0.56
C ARG A 55 10.46 7.19 0.21
N ALA A 56 10.92 6.00 0.58
CA ALA A 56 10.17 4.76 0.37
C ALA A 56 8.87 4.71 1.20
N ILE A 57 8.91 5.18 2.46
CA ILE A 57 7.74 5.33 3.33
C ILE A 57 6.72 6.29 2.70
N LYS A 58 7.16 7.46 2.23
CA LYS A 58 6.29 8.45 1.57
C LYS A 58 5.63 7.87 0.32
N HIS A 59 6.36 7.08 -0.46
CA HIS A 59 5.80 6.39 -1.62
C HIS A 59 4.74 5.36 -1.22
N ALA A 60 4.97 4.58 -0.16
CA ALA A 60 3.98 3.61 0.32
C ALA A 60 2.69 4.28 0.83
N GLU A 61 2.80 5.44 1.50
CA GLU A 61 1.63 6.26 1.89
C GLU A 61 0.87 6.82 0.67
N TYR A 62 1.57 7.17 -0.40
CA TYR A 62 0.93 7.58 -1.65
C TYR A 62 0.10 6.44 -2.25
N VAL A 63 0.68 5.23 -2.36
CA VAL A 63 -0.01 4.03 -2.87
C VAL A 63 -1.24 3.69 -2.02
N LYS A 64 -1.18 3.88 -0.70
CA LYS A 64 -2.33 3.72 0.19
C LYS A 64 -3.49 4.65 -0.18
N LYS A 65 -3.22 5.91 -0.52
CA LYS A 65 -4.26 6.87 -0.98
C LYS A 65 -4.83 6.47 -2.33
N GLU A 66 -4.02 5.94 -3.24
CA GLU A 66 -4.51 5.43 -4.54
C GLU A 66 -5.47 4.24 -4.34
N LEU A 67 -5.16 3.34 -3.41
CA LEU A 67 -6.06 2.23 -3.04
C LEU A 67 -7.42 2.73 -2.53
N GLU A 68 -7.42 3.77 -1.68
CA GLU A 68 -8.65 4.40 -1.21
C GLU A 68 -9.44 5.00 -2.37
N ALA A 69 -8.78 5.74 -3.27
CA ALA A 69 -9.40 6.32 -4.46
C ALA A 69 -10.02 5.25 -5.38
N LEU A 70 -9.33 4.13 -5.59
CA LEU A 70 -9.85 2.98 -6.34
C LEU A 70 -11.12 2.40 -5.71
N TYR A 71 -11.15 2.30 -4.38
CA TYR A 71 -12.34 1.85 -3.65
C TYR A 71 -13.51 2.83 -3.82
N PHE A 72 -13.28 4.13 -3.69
CA PHE A 72 -14.30 5.16 -3.94
C PHE A 72 -14.83 5.11 -5.37
N LEU A 73 -13.96 4.95 -6.36
CA LEU A 73 -14.35 4.86 -7.77
C LEU A 73 -15.21 3.62 -8.03
N LYS A 74 -14.87 2.47 -7.46
CA LYS A 74 -15.69 1.25 -7.55
C LYS A 74 -17.08 1.48 -6.96
N ARG A 75 -17.17 2.10 -5.77
CA ARG A 75 -18.45 2.43 -5.13
C ARG A 75 -19.28 3.39 -5.99
N TYR A 76 -18.66 4.45 -6.51
CA TYR A 76 -19.33 5.41 -7.37
C TYR A 76 -19.90 4.75 -8.63
N ARG A 77 -19.11 3.91 -9.32
CA ARG A 77 -19.58 3.17 -10.51
C ARG A 77 -20.78 2.27 -10.20
N THR A 78 -20.75 1.56 -9.07
CA THR A 78 -21.88 0.73 -8.63
C THR A 78 -23.12 1.56 -8.34
N LEU A 79 -22.96 2.69 -7.65
CA LEU A 79 -24.06 3.58 -7.29
C LEU A 79 -24.71 4.18 -8.54
N ARG A 80 -23.89 4.75 -9.44
CA ARG A 80 -24.34 5.32 -10.71
C ARG A 80 -25.12 4.33 -11.55
N LYS A 81 -24.65 3.08 -11.68
CA LYS A 81 -25.37 2.03 -12.43
C LYS A 81 -26.78 1.75 -11.88
N ARG A 82 -26.99 1.93 -10.57
CA ARG A 82 -28.31 1.72 -9.94
C ARG A 82 -29.26 2.89 -10.17
N TYR A 83 -28.74 4.11 -10.19
CA TYR A 83 -29.56 5.32 -10.42
C TYR A 83 -29.81 5.59 -11.91
N ASP A 84 -28.84 5.33 -12.79
CA ASP A 84 -29.00 5.48 -14.25
C ASP A 84 -29.91 4.38 -14.86
N GLY A 85 -30.30 3.37 -14.07
CA GLY A 85 -31.22 2.28 -14.46
C GLY A 85 -32.63 2.40 -13.86
N LEU A 86 -32.92 3.49 -13.14
CA LEU A 86 -34.27 3.94 -12.77
C LEU A 86 -34.72 5.03 -13.75
#